data_AF-A0A2N3AJ83-F1
#
_entry.id   AF-A0A2N3AJ83-F1
#
_cell.length_a   1.000
_cell.length_b   1.000
_cell.length_c   1.000
_cell.angle_alpha   90.00
_cell.angle_beta   90.00
_cell.angle_gamma   90.00
#
_symmetry.space_group_name_H-M   'P 1'
#
loop_
_entity.id
_entity.type
_entity.pdbx_description
1 polymer ?
#
loop_
_entity_poly.entity_id
_entity_poly.type
_entity_poly.pdbx_seq_one_letter_code
_entity_poly.pdbx_strand_id
1 'polypeptide(L)'
;MDIYTRTLTEHGIPFTVSGYASLNESHQIKELLKLFRLMRDIENQVLIIAVLRGIFFGFSDDDLYQFKEAGGEFDFYEKIPEKLNLKLKENFDRAFCRLRQFHLWTQKLPPVTAMEKIIIDSGLLSHSCLEGYNLNKCGELYFILERLRKAEAGEVIGFASMVDQLEKMLEAGIEEELDILTEENTVRIMNLHKTKGLESPVVFLAIPYNTTTHEPTYYIKRTGQEPYGHFLVYRSNPYNKGKGKRLAQPKNQ
;
A
#
# COMPACT_ATOMS: atom_id res chain seq x y z
N MET A 1 6.26 -7.52 -8.56
CA MET A 1 7.29 -6.63 -9.17
C MET A 1 8.51 -6.50 -8.27
N ASP A 2 8.36 -6.90 -7.01
CA ASP A 2 9.27 -6.64 -5.90
C ASP A 2 10.67 -7.21 -6.09
N ILE A 3 10.80 -8.34 -6.80
CA ILE A 3 12.12 -8.92 -7.09
C ILE A 3 12.94 -7.98 -7.99
N TYR A 4 12.29 -7.32 -8.96
CA TYR A 4 12.96 -6.40 -9.87
C TYR A 4 13.33 -5.10 -9.15
N THR A 5 12.41 -4.53 -8.39
CA THR A 5 12.65 -3.29 -7.63
C THR A 5 13.78 -3.49 -6.62
N ARG A 6 13.72 -4.57 -5.82
CA ARG A 6 14.76 -4.92 -4.86
C ARG A 6 16.12 -5.10 -5.53
N THR A 7 16.19 -5.85 -6.63
CA THR A 7 17.46 -6.11 -7.32
C THR A 7 18.06 -4.83 -7.89
N LEU A 8 17.25 -3.95 -8.49
CA LEU A 8 17.73 -2.66 -8.99
C LEU A 8 18.22 -1.75 -7.84
N THR A 9 17.52 -1.75 -6.70
CA THR A 9 17.98 -1.05 -5.49
C THR A 9 19.33 -1.58 -5.00
N GLU A 10 19.49 -2.90 -4.92
CA GLU A 10 20.75 -3.55 -4.49
C GLU A 10 21.93 -3.19 -5.41
N HIS A 11 21.67 -2.87 -6.68
CA HIS A 11 22.69 -2.46 -7.66
C HIS A 11 22.80 -0.93 -7.81
N GLY A 12 22.06 -0.14 -7.03
CA GLY A 12 22.08 1.32 -7.11
C GLY A 12 21.54 1.89 -8.43
N ILE A 13 20.73 1.12 -9.15
CA ILE A 13 20.13 1.57 -10.41
C ILE A 13 18.81 2.29 -10.09
N PRO A 14 18.64 3.56 -10.48
CA PRO A 14 17.42 4.29 -10.18
C PRO A 14 16.27 3.80 -11.06
N PHE A 15 15.09 3.61 -10.46
CA PHE A 15 13.91 3.10 -11.15
C PHE A 15 12.61 3.74 -10.64
N THR A 16 11.61 3.73 -11.50
CA THR A 16 10.23 4.11 -11.21
C THR A 16 9.31 2.94 -11.51
N VAL A 17 8.24 2.77 -10.74
CA VAL A 17 7.30 1.65 -10.88
C VAL A 17 5.91 2.19 -11.16
N SER A 18 5.34 1.85 -12.31
CA SER A 18 3.97 2.19 -12.69
C SER A 18 3.06 0.97 -12.48
N GLY A 19 2.23 0.98 -11.42
CA GLY A 19 1.26 -0.11 -11.22
C GLY A 19 0.59 -0.22 -9.84
N TYR A 20 -0.56 -0.89 -9.85
CA TYR A 20 -1.53 -1.15 -8.77
C TYR A 20 -0.94 -1.68 -7.44
N ALA A 21 0.20 -2.36 -7.47
CA ALA A 21 0.72 -3.11 -6.32
C ALA A 21 1.58 -2.30 -5.33
N SER A 22 2.20 -1.18 -5.76
CA SER A 22 3.24 -0.52 -4.94
C SER A 22 2.70 0.07 -3.63
N LEU A 23 1.52 0.71 -3.67
CA LEU A 23 1.00 1.47 -2.53
C LEU A 23 0.45 0.58 -1.41
N ASN A 24 -0.26 -0.51 -1.74
CA ASN A 24 -0.82 -1.41 -0.74
C ASN A 24 0.26 -2.29 -0.07
N GLU A 25 1.40 -2.47 -0.72
CA GLU A 25 2.52 -3.24 -0.14
C GLU A 25 3.44 -2.35 0.72
N SER A 26 3.36 -1.03 0.57
CA SER A 26 4.18 -0.06 1.28
C SER A 26 4.00 -0.14 2.82
N HIS A 27 5.08 -0.51 3.51
CA HIS A 27 5.10 -0.61 4.97
C HIS A 27 4.74 0.73 5.64
N GLN A 28 5.26 1.84 5.10
CA GLN A 28 5.01 3.19 5.62
C GLN A 28 3.52 3.56 5.55
N ILE A 29 2.84 3.20 4.46
CA ILE A 29 1.41 3.45 4.30
C ILE A 29 0.58 2.60 5.27
N LYS A 30 0.97 1.34 5.51
CA LYS A 30 0.31 0.49 6.50
C LYS A 30 0.45 1.02 7.92
N GLU A 31 1.64 1.50 8.28
CA GLU A 31 1.88 2.12 9.59
C GLU A 31 1.08 3.41 9.74
N LEU A 32 1.07 4.26 8.72
CA LEU A 32 0.25 5.47 8.70
C LEU A 32 -1.24 5.16 8.85
N LEU A 33 -1.73 4.11 8.19
CA LEU A 33 -3.12 3.68 8.32
C LEU A 33 -3.45 3.24 9.75
N LYS A 34 -2.54 2.55 10.46
CA LYS A 34 -2.73 2.23 11.88
C LYS A 34 -2.87 3.49 12.73
N LEU A 35 -2.04 4.51 12.48
CA LEU A 35 -2.12 5.78 13.18
C LEU A 35 -3.45 6.51 12.91
N PHE A 36 -3.91 6.55 11.66
CA PHE A 36 -5.19 7.16 11.33
C PHE A 36 -6.40 6.38 11.89
N ARG A 37 -6.34 5.05 11.89
CA ARG A 37 -7.32 4.20 12.58
C ARG A 37 -7.38 4.51 14.07
N LEU A 38 -6.23 4.70 14.72
CA LEU A 38 -6.17 5.09 16.12
C LEU A 38 -6.81 6.48 16.35
N MET A 39 -6.57 7.44 15.46
CA MET A 39 -7.21 8.75 15.58
C MET A 39 -8.72 8.73 15.30
N ARG A 40 -9.21 7.72 14.56
CA ARG A 40 -10.64 7.45 14.38
C ARG A 40 -11.26 6.81 15.63
N ASP A 41 -10.55 5.89 16.27
CA ASP A 41 -11.00 5.11 17.43
C ASP A 41 -9.93 5.13 18.53
N ILE A 42 -9.98 6.17 19.36
CA ILE A 42 -8.94 6.49 20.35
C ILE A 42 -8.92 5.55 21.55
N GLU A 43 -10.02 4.84 21.82
CA GLU A 43 -10.14 3.90 22.95
C GLU A 43 -9.58 2.52 22.60
N ASN A 44 -9.18 2.32 21.35
CA ASN A 44 -8.68 1.04 20.85
C ASN A 44 -7.26 0.75 21.32
N GLN A 45 -7.16 0.07 22.46
CA GLN A 45 -5.87 -0.28 23.07
C GLN A 45 -4.96 -1.08 22.13
N VAL A 46 -5.52 -1.91 21.24
CA VAL A 46 -4.75 -2.70 20.27
C VAL A 46 -4.07 -1.75 19.27
N LEU A 47 -4.77 -0.74 18.78
CA LEU A 47 -4.20 0.27 17.88
C LEU A 47 -3.18 1.17 18.60
N ILE A 48 -3.42 1.53 19.86
CA ILE A 48 -2.45 2.28 20.68
C ILE A 48 -1.13 1.50 20.76
N ILE A 49 -1.19 0.24 21.17
CA ILE A 49 -0.01 -0.64 21.26
C ILE A 49 0.67 -0.77 19.89
N ALA A 50 -0.11 -1.01 18.83
CA ALA A 50 0.43 -1.17 17.49
C ALA A 50 1.17 0.09 16.99
N VAL A 51 0.65 1.27 17.28
CA VAL A 51 1.27 2.55 16.92
C VAL A 51 2.52 2.83 17.76
N LEU A 52 2.47 2.56 19.08
CA LEU A 52 3.63 2.72 19.97
C LEU A 52 4.80 1.81 19.55
N ARG A 53 4.51 0.56 19.21
CA ARG A 53 5.51 -0.39 18.69
C ARG A 53 5.99 -0.03 17.28
N GLY A 54 5.14 0.66 16.52
CA GLY A 54 5.36 1.01 15.12
C GLY A 54 6.48 2.03 14.90
N ILE A 55 6.67 2.38 13.63
CA ILE A 55 7.80 3.22 13.17
C ILE A 55 7.81 4.65 13.75
N PHE A 56 6.68 5.12 14.28
CA PHE A 56 6.54 6.48 14.81
C PHE A 56 7.14 6.67 16.21
N PHE A 57 7.16 5.60 17.01
CA PHE A 57 7.56 5.68 18.42
C PHE A 57 8.56 4.59 18.84
N GLY A 58 8.52 3.41 18.23
CA GLY A 58 9.55 2.38 18.38
C GLY A 58 9.68 1.75 19.77
N PHE A 59 8.59 1.67 20.53
CA PHE A 59 8.59 0.97 21.82
C PHE A 59 8.80 -0.54 21.63
N SER A 60 9.66 -1.12 22.46
CA SER A 60 9.86 -2.57 22.48
C SER A 60 8.73 -3.28 23.23
N ASP A 61 8.60 -4.59 23.03
CA ASP A 61 7.64 -5.40 23.79
C ASP A 61 7.93 -5.37 25.31
N ASP A 62 9.20 -5.23 25.69
CA ASP A 62 9.63 -5.07 27.09
C ASP A 62 9.19 -3.72 27.67
N ASP A 63 9.34 -2.62 26.91
CA ASP A 63 8.89 -1.30 27.34
C ASP A 63 7.37 -1.28 27.61
N LEU A 64 6.59 -1.90 26.72
CA LEU A 64 5.14 -2.02 26.84
C LEU A 64 4.74 -2.91 28.03
N TYR A 65 5.46 -4.01 28.25
CA TYR A 65 5.27 -4.89 29.40
C TYR A 65 5.52 -4.13 30.71
N GLN A 66 6.66 -3.44 30.84
CA GLN A 66 7.01 -2.67 32.03
C GLN A 66 5.98 -1.57 32.32
N PHE A 67 5.46 -0.91 31.28
CA PHE A 67 4.40 0.08 31.44
C PHE A 67 3.13 -0.53 32.02
N LYS A 68 2.71 -1.70 31.52
CA LYS A 68 1.52 -2.39 32.00
C LYS A 68 1.71 -2.93 33.42
N GLU A 69 2.87 -3.50 33.73
CA GLU A 69 3.24 -4.01 35.05
C GLU A 69 3.28 -2.90 36.11
N ALA A 70 3.70 -1.69 35.73
CA ALA A 70 3.67 -0.52 36.59
C ALA A 70 2.24 -0.01 36.89
N GLY A 71 1.21 -0.63 36.32
CA GLY A 71 -0.20 -0.24 36.47
C GLY A 71 -0.70 0.74 35.42
N GLY A 72 0.02 0.89 34.29
CA GLY A 72 -0.37 1.76 33.20
C GLY A 72 -1.57 1.24 32.42
N GLU A 73 -2.41 2.16 31.96
CA GLU A 73 -3.43 1.88 30.97
C GLU A 73 -3.01 2.46 29.62
N PHE A 74 -3.24 1.69 28.55
CA PHE A 74 -2.97 2.16 27.20
C PHE A 74 -4.12 3.07 26.76
N ASP A 75 -4.14 4.25 27.36
CA ASP A 75 -4.98 5.39 27.04
C ASP A 75 -4.07 6.62 27.11
N PHE A 76 -3.95 7.33 25.99
CA PHE A 76 -3.05 8.48 25.91
C PHE A 76 -3.62 9.75 26.57
N TYR A 77 -4.82 9.71 27.16
CA TYR A 77 -5.35 10.72 28.07
C TYR A 77 -5.10 10.40 29.55
N GLU A 78 -4.78 9.16 29.87
CA GLU A 78 -4.50 8.73 31.24
C GLU A 78 -3.10 9.13 31.71
N LYS A 79 -2.93 9.10 33.04
CA LYS A 79 -1.65 9.41 33.66
C LYS A 79 -0.66 8.26 33.52
N ILE A 80 0.59 8.61 33.27
CA ILE A 80 1.68 7.64 33.24
C ILE A 80 2.05 7.23 34.67
N PRO A 81 2.17 5.93 34.97
CA PRO A 81 2.50 5.45 36.31
C PRO A 81 3.81 6.01 36.85
N GLU A 82 3.83 6.38 38.13
CA GLU A 82 5.02 6.93 38.78
C GLU A 82 6.13 5.90 39.02
N LYS A 83 5.76 4.60 39.07
CA LYS A 83 6.68 3.49 39.33
C LYS A 83 7.61 3.17 38.15
N LEU A 84 7.35 3.73 36.97
CA LEU A 84 8.18 3.55 35.79
C LEU A 84 9.56 4.21 35.97
N ASN A 85 10.58 3.59 35.37
CA ASN A 85 11.89 4.24 35.23
C ASN A 85 11.74 5.62 34.55
N LEU A 86 12.50 6.61 35.03
CA LEU A 86 12.44 7.99 34.54
C LEU A 86 12.53 8.10 33.01
N LYS A 87 13.48 7.39 32.39
CA LYS A 87 13.66 7.43 30.93
C LYS A 87 12.45 6.88 30.19
N LEU A 88 11.88 5.78 30.67
CA LEU A 88 10.73 5.15 30.04
C LEU A 88 9.47 6.01 30.24
N LYS A 89 9.31 6.59 31.43
CA LYS A 89 8.26 7.58 31.74
C LYS A 89 8.30 8.77 30.78
N GLU A 90 9.48 9.36 30.56
CA GLU A 90 9.68 10.46 29.60
C GLU A 90 9.37 10.05 28.15
N ASN A 91 9.68 8.81 27.75
CA ASN A 91 9.34 8.30 26.43
C ASN A 91 7.82 8.21 26.24
N PHE A 92 7.11 7.60 27.20
CA PHE A 92 5.65 7.51 27.17
C PHE A 92 4.99 8.89 27.19
N ASP A 93 5.52 9.83 27.99
CA ASP A 93 4.95 11.18 28.08
C ASP A 93 5.05 11.92 26.76
N ARG A 94 6.22 11.84 26.11
CA ARG A 94 6.41 12.39 24.76
C ARG A 94 5.46 11.73 23.74
N ALA A 95 5.34 10.41 23.76
CA ALA A 95 4.48 9.69 22.83
C ALA A 95 3.00 10.06 23.01
N PHE A 96 2.51 10.02 24.25
CA PHE A 96 1.11 10.35 24.56
C PHE A 96 0.80 11.82 24.29
N CYS A 97 1.74 12.73 24.58
CA CYS A 97 1.60 14.14 24.23
C CYS A 97 1.41 14.35 22.73
N ARG A 98 2.17 13.62 21.90
CA ARG A 98 2.05 13.67 20.43
C ARG A 98 0.74 13.07 19.94
N LEU A 99 0.31 11.94 20.48
CA LEU A 99 -0.99 11.34 20.15
C LEU A 99 -2.17 12.26 20.51
N ARG A 100 -2.14 12.90 21.70
CA ARG A 100 -3.13 13.92 22.09
C ARG A 100 -3.14 15.09 21.11
N GLN A 101 -1.98 15.54 20.64
CA GLN A 101 -1.87 16.62 19.67
C GLN A 101 -2.44 16.22 18.30
N PHE A 102 -2.18 15.00 17.84
CA PHE A 102 -2.75 14.49 16.59
C PHE A 102 -4.27 14.39 16.68
N HIS A 103 -4.80 13.86 17.78
CA HIS A 103 -6.24 13.79 18.01
C HIS A 103 -6.88 15.19 18.09
N LEU A 104 -6.19 16.18 18.68
CA LEU A 104 -6.66 17.56 18.68
C LEU A 104 -6.79 18.13 17.25
N TRP A 105 -5.87 17.77 16.34
CA TRP A 105 -5.93 18.21 14.96
C TRP A 105 -7.10 17.58 14.19
N THR A 106 -7.40 16.30 14.43
CA THR A 106 -8.55 15.64 13.77
C THR A 106 -9.89 16.23 14.18
N GLN A 107 -9.96 16.89 15.34
CA GLN A 107 -11.16 17.61 15.81
C GLN A 107 -11.26 19.05 15.30
N LYS A 108 -10.13 19.72 15.04
CA LYS A 108 -10.08 21.17 14.78
C LYS A 108 -9.85 21.55 13.33
N LEU A 109 -9.32 20.65 12.53
CA LEU A 109 -8.93 20.92 11.14
C LEU A 109 -9.80 20.09 10.18
N PRO A 110 -9.94 20.52 8.91
CA PRO A 110 -10.48 19.67 7.86
C PRO A 110 -9.73 18.33 7.80
N PRO A 111 -10.40 17.19 7.54
CA PRO A 111 -9.81 15.86 7.57
C PRO A 111 -8.47 15.74 6.85
N VAL A 112 -8.40 16.21 5.60
CA VAL A 112 -7.17 16.05 4.80
C VAL A 112 -6.07 16.96 5.31
N THR A 113 -6.43 18.15 5.80
CA THR A 113 -5.48 19.07 6.45
C THR A 113 -4.93 18.45 7.74
N ALA A 114 -5.76 17.78 8.53
CA ALA A 114 -5.33 17.07 9.74
C ALA A 114 -4.38 15.91 9.38
N MET A 115 -4.74 15.09 8.38
CA MET A 115 -3.91 13.98 7.89
C MET A 115 -2.55 14.47 7.40
N GLU A 116 -2.51 15.51 6.56
CA GLU A 116 -1.28 16.11 6.07
C GLU A 116 -0.39 16.62 7.22
N LYS A 117 -1.00 17.31 8.19
CA LYS A 117 -0.28 17.82 9.35
C LYS A 117 0.31 16.70 10.22
N ILE A 118 -0.44 15.60 10.40
CA ILE A 118 0.05 14.39 11.10
C ILE A 118 1.21 13.75 10.33
N ILE A 119 1.10 13.61 9.00
CA ILE A 119 2.17 13.02 8.16
C ILE A 119 3.47 13.82 8.29
N ILE A 120 3.39 15.15 8.19
CA ILE A 120 4.56 16.03 8.30
C ILE A 120 5.15 15.97 9.71
N ASP A 121 4.32 16.16 10.73
CA ASP A 121 4.80 16.26 12.11
C ASP A 121 5.33 14.92 12.63
N SER A 122 4.73 13.79 12.23
CA SER A 122 5.21 12.44 12.58
C SER A 122 6.65 12.16 12.10
N GLY A 123 7.18 12.98 11.20
CA GLY A 123 8.51 12.81 10.63
C GLY A 123 8.55 11.74 9.52
N LEU A 124 7.41 11.14 9.17
CA LEU A 124 7.33 10.12 8.13
C LEU A 124 7.89 10.62 6.80
N LEU A 125 7.48 11.83 6.40
CA LEU A 125 7.91 12.44 5.14
C LEU A 125 9.43 12.71 5.14
N SER A 126 9.97 13.18 6.27
CA SER A 126 11.41 13.38 6.45
C SER A 126 12.20 12.08 6.42
N HIS A 127 11.67 11.01 7.03
CA HIS A 127 12.27 9.69 7.01
C HIS A 127 12.28 9.08 5.60
N SER A 128 11.18 9.22 4.84
CA SER A 128 11.09 8.75 3.45
C SER A 128 12.11 9.44 2.52
N CYS A 129 12.50 10.69 2.79
CA CYS A 129 13.54 11.40 2.04
C CYS A 129 14.98 10.88 2.30
N LEU A 130 15.24 10.26 3.45
CA LEU A 130 16.59 9.84 3.86
C LEU A 130 16.97 8.45 3.35
N GLU A 131 16.01 7.59 3.01
CA GLU A 131 16.24 6.20 2.60
C GLU A 131 16.78 6.01 1.16
N GLY A 132 17.42 7.05 0.58
CA GLY A 132 18.15 7.01 -0.69
C GLY A 132 17.27 6.87 -1.92
N TYR A 133 17.43 7.79 -2.90
CA TYR A 133 16.89 7.80 -4.28
C TYR A 133 15.42 7.35 -4.51
N ASN A 134 14.63 7.11 -3.47
CA ASN A 134 13.24 6.67 -3.53
C ASN A 134 12.32 7.88 -3.43
N LEU A 135 12.46 8.81 -4.38
CA LEU A 135 11.48 9.88 -4.63
C LEU A 135 10.05 9.32 -4.74
N ASN A 136 9.93 8.04 -5.14
CA ASN A 136 8.71 7.27 -5.12
C ASN A 136 7.99 7.34 -3.76
N LYS A 137 8.66 7.13 -2.61
CA LYS A 137 8.00 7.04 -1.29
C LYS A 137 7.36 8.35 -0.84
N CYS A 138 8.04 9.48 -1.06
CA CYS A 138 7.44 10.80 -0.79
C CYS A 138 6.29 11.07 -1.77
N GLY A 139 6.46 10.68 -3.03
CA GLY A 139 5.40 10.70 -4.03
C GLY A 139 4.16 9.93 -3.56
N GLU A 140 4.32 8.75 -2.95
CA GLU A 140 3.19 7.90 -2.48
C GLU A 140 2.31 8.66 -1.49
N LEU A 141 2.93 9.35 -0.53
CA LEU A 141 2.22 10.16 0.47
C LEU A 141 1.50 11.35 -0.17
N TYR A 142 2.17 12.08 -1.08
CA TYR A 142 1.54 13.21 -1.79
C TYR A 142 0.40 12.76 -2.70
N PHE A 143 0.54 11.62 -3.37
CA PHE A 143 -0.50 11.03 -4.19
C PHE A 143 -1.76 10.73 -3.38
N ILE A 144 -1.58 10.07 -2.22
CA ILE A 144 -2.67 9.75 -1.31
C ILE A 144 -3.35 11.04 -0.87
N LEU A 145 -2.61 12.05 -0.41
CA LEU A 145 -3.17 13.33 0.01
C LEU A 145 -3.96 14.01 -1.12
N GLU A 146 -3.44 14.00 -2.35
CA GLU A 146 -4.11 14.60 -3.50
C GLU A 146 -5.43 13.88 -3.86
N ARG A 147 -5.47 12.55 -3.78
CA ARG A 147 -6.71 11.78 -3.95
C ARG A 147 -7.72 12.10 -2.85
N LEU A 148 -7.27 12.16 -1.59
CA LEU A 148 -8.14 12.49 -0.46
C LEU A 148 -8.69 13.93 -0.58
N ARG A 149 -7.90 14.90 -1.04
CA ARG A 149 -8.38 16.28 -1.32
C ARG A 149 -9.47 16.31 -2.39
N LYS A 150 -9.31 15.54 -3.47
CA LYS A 150 -10.35 15.43 -4.52
C LYS A 150 -11.64 14.83 -3.97
N ALA A 151 -11.54 13.86 -3.07
CA ALA A 151 -12.71 13.27 -2.42
C ALA A 151 -13.36 14.23 -1.42
N GLU A 152 -12.57 15.00 -0.66
CA GLU A 152 -13.02 16.05 0.26
C GLU A 152 -13.78 17.19 -0.44
N ALA A 153 -13.39 17.54 -1.68
CA ALA A 153 -14.05 18.59 -2.45
C ALA A 153 -15.50 18.23 -2.89
N GLY A 154 -15.89 16.96 -2.83
CA GLY A 154 -17.20 16.49 -3.24
C GLY A 154 -18.28 16.51 -2.14
N GLU A 155 -17.90 16.35 -0.86
CA GLU A 155 -18.83 16.16 0.25
C GLU A 155 -18.25 16.66 1.59
N VAL A 156 -19.11 17.01 2.56
CA VAL A 156 -18.67 17.28 3.93
C VAL A 156 -18.33 15.94 4.60
N ILE A 157 -17.06 15.59 4.58
CA ILE A 157 -16.54 14.33 5.11
C ILE A 157 -15.90 14.60 6.48
N GLY A 158 -16.21 13.79 7.50
CA GLY A 158 -15.52 13.82 8.80
C GLY A 158 -14.22 13.00 8.76
N PHE A 159 -13.34 13.17 9.76
CA PHE A 159 -12.05 12.45 9.79
C PHE A 159 -12.24 10.93 9.69
N ALA A 160 -13.18 10.35 10.45
CA ALA A 160 -13.49 8.92 10.41
C ALA A 160 -13.86 8.43 8.99
N SER A 161 -14.75 9.15 8.31
CA SER A 161 -15.16 8.82 6.95
C SER A 161 -14.01 8.96 5.94
N MET A 162 -13.09 9.90 6.17
CA MET A 162 -11.88 10.03 5.33
C MET A 162 -10.92 8.85 5.54
N VAL A 163 -10.81 8.33 6.77
CA VAL A 163 -10.07 7.07 7.03
C VAL A 163 -10.71 5.90 6.29
N ASP A 164 -12.04 5.78 6.31
CA ASP A 164 -12.74 4.71 5.58
C ASP A 164 -12.53 4.82 4.06
N GLN A 165 -12.46 6.04 3.52
CA GLN A 165 -12.14 6.26 2.11
C GLN A 165 -10.71 5.86 1.77
N LEU A 166 -9.75 6.19 2.63
CA LEU A 166 -8.36 5.75 2.48
C LEU A 166 -8.27 4.22 2.51
N GLU A 167 -8.98 3.56 3.44
CA GLU A 167 -9.04 2.10 3.50
C GLU A 167 -9.58 1.50 2.21
N LYS A 168 -10.73 1.99 1.73
CA LYS A 168 -11.34 1.54 0.47
C LYS A 168 -10.42 1.77 -0.71
N MET A 169 -9.72 2.90 -0.76
CA MET A 169 -8.76 3.22 -1.83
C MET A 169 -7.57 2.24 -1.83
N LEU A 170 -7.06 1.87 -0.66
CA LEU A 170 -5.97 0.90 -0.53
C LEU A 170 -6.42 -0.53 -0.83
N GLU A 171 -7.65 -0.91 -0.45
CA GLU A 171 -8.25 -2.22 -0.71
C GLU A 171 -8.62 -2.43 -2.18
N ALA A 172 -9.29 -1.44 -2.79
CA ALA A 172 -9.64 -1.45 -4.20
C ALA A 172 -8.41 -1.39 -5.11
N GLY A 173 -7.27 -0.97 -4.54
CA GLY A 173 -6.04 -0.65 -5.23
C GLY A 173 -6.21 0.54 -6.17
N ILE A 174 -5.09 1.24 -6.39
CA ILE A 174 -5.10 2.47 -7.16
C ILE A 174 -4.79 2.11 -8.61
N GLU A 175 -5.76 2.30 -9.51
CA GLU A 175 -5.58 2.07 -10.96
C GLU A 175 -4.68 3.16 -11.59
N GLU A 176 -4.73 4.37 -11.03
CA GLU A 176 -4.05 5.56 -11.55
C GLU A 176 -2.57 5.67 -11.16
N GLU A 177 -1.82 6.36 -12.00
CA GLU A 177 -0.37 6.47 -11.94
C GLU A 177 0.09 7.51 -10.90
N LEU A 178 1.17 7.19 -10.18
CA LEU A 178 2.03 8.21 -9.59
C LEU A 178 2.93 8.76 -10.68
N ASP A 179 2.54 9.87 -11.29
CA ASP A 179 3.40 10.61 -12.22
C ASP A 179 3.96 11.86 -11.51
N ILE A 180 4.42 11.69 -10.26
CA ILE A 180 4.76 12.85 -9.41
C ILE A 180 6.19 13.31 -9.70
N LEU A 181 7.08 12.42 -10.13
CA LEU A 181 8.48 12.74 -10.46
C LEU A 181 8.98 11.78 -11.54
N THR A 182 8.67 12.06 -12.81
CA THR A 182 9.36 11.43 -13.94
C THR A 182 10.79 11.98 -13.99
N GLU A 183 11.69 11.42 -13.17
CA GLU A 183 13.12 11.65 -13.36
C GLU A 183 13.51 11.08 -14.75
N GLU A 184 14.09 11.94 -15.59
CA GLU A 184 14.43 11.62 -16.99
C GLU A 184 15.45 10.48 -17.13
N ASN A 185 16.13 10.07 -16.04
CA ASN A 185 17.20 9.08 -16.05
C ASN A 185 16.95 7.89 -15.13
N THR A 186 15.77 7.27 -15.22
CA THR A 186 15.38 6.11 -14.41
C THR A 186 14.83 4.96 -15.26
N VAL A 187 15.02 3.73 -14.78
CA VAL A 187 14.40 2.54 -15.38
C VAL A 187 12.90 2.52 -15.03
N ARG A 188 12.03 2.58 -16.04
CA ARG A 188 10.58 2.47 -15.82
C ARG A 188 10.13 1.01 -15.83
N ILE A 189 9.64 0.52 -14.69
CA ILE A 189 9.01 -0.80 -14.54
C ILE A 189 7.50 -0.64 -14.66
N MET A 190 6.87 -1.30 -15.63
CA MET A 190 5.43 -1.22 -15.84
C MET A 190 4.84 -2.52 -16.39
N ASN A 191 3.54 -2.72 -16.20
CA ASN A 191 2.80 -3.81 -16.82
C ASN A 191 2.61 -3.57 -18.33
N LEU A 192 2.53 -4.63 -19.13
CA LEU A 192 2.35 -4.56 -20.60
C LEU A 192 1.11 -3.75 -21.01
N HIS A 193 0.03 -3.80 -20.24
CA HIS A 193 -1.17 -3.00 -20.51
C HIS A 193 -0.91 -1.48 -20.48
N LYS A 194 0.11 -1.04 -19.74
CA LYS A 194 0.50 0.36 -19.59
C LYS A 194 1.55 0.81 -20.62
N THR A 195 2.08 -0.09 -21.46
CA THR A 195 3.08 0.29 -22.49
C THR A 195 2.45 0.82 -23.79
N LYS A 196 1.11 0.84 -23.90
CA LYS A 196 0.42 1.17 -25.14
C LYS A 196 0.65 2.65 -25.49
N GLY A 197 1.27 2.90 -26.65
CA GLY A 197 1.55 4.26 -27.13
C GLY A 197 2.83 4.88 -26.54
N LEU A 198 3.60 4.12 -25.76
CA LEU A 198 4.92 4.53 -25.27
C LEU A 198 6.03 3.92 -26.14
N GLU A 199 7.12 4.66 -26.29
CA GLU A 199 8.36 4.20 -26.91
C GLU A 199 9.56 4.47 -26.00
N SER A 200 10.59 3.64 -26.11
CA SER A 200 11.83 3.75 -25.35
C SER A 200 12.99 3.20 -26.18
N PRO A 201 14.20 3.77 -26.10
CA PRO A 201 15.38 3.26 -26.81
C PRO A 201 15.71 1.80 -26.46
N VAL A 202 15.43 1.40 -25.22
CA VAL A 202 15.66 0.04 -24.72
C VAL A 202 14.42 -0.43 -23.96
N VAL A 203 13.95 -1.64 -24.26
CA VAL A 203 12.80 -2.28 -23.61
C VAL A 203 13.17 -3.70 -23.19
N PHE A 204 13.01 -4.01 -21.91
CA PHE A 204 13.15 -5.37 -21.38
C PHE A 204 11.76 -5.97 -21.15
N LEU A 205 11.45 -7.09 -21.82
CA LEU A 205 10.25 -7.87 -21.56
C LEU A 205 10.57 -8.96 -20.54
N ALA A 206 10.21 -8.71 -19.28
CA ALA A 206 10.42 -9.65 -18.18
C ALA A 206 9.13 -10.47 -17.93
N ILE A 207 9.19 -11.78 -18.18
CA ILE A 207 8.07 -12.70 -17.93
C ILE A 207 8.31 -13.39 -16.58
N PRO A 208 7.50 -13.14 -15.54
CA PRO A 208 7.47 -14.06 -14.41
C PRO A 208 6.90 -15.39 -14.93
N TYR A 209 7.64 -16.48 -14.74
CA TYR A 209 7.23 -17.82 -15.13
C TYR A 209 5.78 -18.07 -14.70
N ASN A 210 4.86 -18.10 -15.66
CA ASN A 210 3.50 -18.50 -15.39
C ASN A 210 3.48 -20.04 -15.36
N THR A 211 3.45 -20.63 -14.17
CA THR A 211 3.35 -22.08 -13.97
C THR A 211 2.00 -22.63 -14.43
N THR A 212 1.05 -21.77 -14.82
CA THR A 212 -0.18 -22.23 -15.45
C THR A 212 0.07 -22.61 -16.91
N THR A 213 0.35 -23.89 -17.13
CA THR A 213 0.12 -24.51 -18.45
C THR A 213 -1.38 -24.47 -18.73
N HIS A 214 -1.83 -23.44 -19.45
CA HIS A 214 -3.18 -23.44 -19.99
C HIS A 214 -3.22 -24.40 -21.17
N GLU A 215 -3.94 -25.52 -21.04
CA GLU A 215 -4.23 -26.38 -22.20
C GLU A 215 -4.96 -25.55 -23.27
N PRO A 216 -4.41 -25.38 -24.48
CA PRO A 216 -5.01 -24.57 -25.52
C PRO A 216 -6.44 -25.07 -25.82
N THR A 217 -7.42 -24.18 -25.74
CA THR A 217 -8.83 -24.48 -26.06
C THR A 217 -9.10 -24.45 -27.56
N TYR A 218 -8.23 -23.80 -28.32
CA TYR A 218 -8.21 -23.82 -29.78
C TYR A 218 -6.79 -23.62 -30.30
N TYR A 219 -6.53 -24.10 -31.52
CA TYR A 219 -5.28 -23.94 -32.24
C TYR A 219 -5.59 -23.59 -33.70
N ILE A 220 -4.90 -22.57 -34.26
CA ILE A 220 -5.09 -22.16 -35.64
C ILE A 220 -3.81 -22.46 -36.42
N LYS A 221 -3.90 -23.38 -37.38
CA LYS A 221 -2.80 -23.74 -38.29
C LYS A 221 -2.85 -22.82 -39.50
N ARG A 222 -1.83 -21.96 -39.65
CA ARG A 222 -1.72 -20.99 -40.77
C ARG A 222 -0.59 -21.32 -41.76
N THR A 223 -0.09 -22.55 -41.75
CA THR A 223 1.06 -22.99 -42.57
C THR A 223 0.70 -23.36 -44.01
N GLY A 224 -0.55 -23.19 -44.44
CA GLY A 224 -1.02 -23.48 -45.81
C GLY A 224 -1.72 -22.27 -46.46
N GLN A 225 -2.20 -22.43 -47.69
CA GLN A 225 -2.93 -21.37 -48.40
C GLN A 225 -4.26 -21.00 -47.71
N GLU A 226 -4.88 -21.94 -46.99
CA GLU A 226 -6.08 -21.72 -46.20
C GLU A 226 -5.81 -22.00 -44.71
N PRO A 227 -6.27 -21.14 -43.79
CA PRO A 227 -6.12 -21.35 -42.35
C PRO A 227 -7.11 -22.38 -41.82
N TYR A 228 -6.63 -23.36 -41.05
CA TYR A 228 -7.48 -24.36 -40.38
C TYR A 228 -7.55 -24.13 -38.87
N GLY A 229 -8.76 -24.13 -38.32
CA GLY A 229 -9.01 -24.01 -36.89
C GLY A 229 -9.34 -25.35 -36.24
N HIS A 230 -8.68 -25.66 -35.14
CA HIS A 230 -8.91 -26.83 -34.31
C HIS A 230 -9.50 -26.37 -32.98
N PHE A 231 -10.70 -26.82 -32.62
CA PHE A 231 -11.44 -26.34 -31.44
C PHE A 231 -11.83 -27.50 -30.53
N LEU A 232 -11.77 -27.29 -29.21
CA LEU A 232 -12.34 -28.20 -28.23
C LEU A 232 -13.82 -27.88 -28.01
N VAL A 233 -14.68 -28.91 -28.03
CA VAL A 233 -16.12 -28.76 -27.79
C VAL A 233 -16.45 -29.29 -26.41
N TYR A 234 -17.13 -28.48 -25.59
CA TYR A 234 -17.52 -28.81 -24.22
C TYR A 234 -19.04 -28.70 -24.04
N ARG A 235 -19.64 -29.55 -23.20
CA ARG A 235 -21.02 -29.38 -22.73
C ARG A 235 -21.05 -28.40 -21.57
N SER A 236 -21.80 -27.30 -21.69
CA SER A 236 -21.98 -26.35 -20.58
C SER A 236 -22.74 -26.99 -19.41
N ASN A 237 -22.31 -26.74 -18.17
CA ASN A 237 -23.02 -27.12 -16.94
C ASN A 237 -23.36 -25.86 -16.13
N PRO A 238 -24.65 -25.50 -15.96
CA PRO A 238 -25.03 -24.27 -15.27
C PRO A 238 -24.70 -24.25 -13.76
N TYR A 239 -24.40 -25.40 -13.14
CA TYR A 239 -24.12 -25.49 -11.71
C TYR A 239 -22.62 -25.48 -11.34
N ASN A 240 -21.72 -25.53 -12.33
CA ASN A 240 -20.28 -25.55 -12.08
C ASN A 240 -19.57 -24.66 -13.11
N LYS A 241 -19.01 -23.52 -12.67
CA LYS A 241 -18.29 -22.55 -13.53
C LYS A 241 -16.96 -23.09 -14.11
N GLY A 242 -16.68 -24.39 -13.97
CA GLY A 242 -15.53 -25.07 -14.58
C GLY A 242 -15.82 -25.59 -16.00
N LYS A 243 -14.77 -25.99 -16.73
CA LYS A 243 -14.87 -26.61 -18.07
C LYS A 243 -15.76 -27.87 -17.95
N GLY A 244 -16.96 -27.83 -18.52
CA GLY A 244 -17.89 -28.97 -18.49
C GLY A 244 -17.37 -30.19 -19.25
N LYS A 245 -18.16 -31.26 -19.39
CA LYS A 245 -17.69 -32.52 -20.01
C LYS A 245 -17.22 -32.27 -21.45
N ARG A 246 -15.96 -32.62 -21.77
CA ARG A 246 -15.39 -32.54 -23.14
C ARG A 246 -16.17 -33.51 -24.05
N LEU A 247 -16.75 -32.98 -25.12
CA LEU A 247 -17.59 -33.72 -26.07
C LEU A 247 -16.83 -34.13 -27.33
N ALA A 248 -15.93 -33.26 -27.80
CA ALA A 248 -15.10 -33.53 -28.97
C ALA A 248 -13.76 -32.81 -28.84
N GLN A 249 -12.72 -33.45 -29.36
CA GLN A 249 -11.40 -32.86 -29.53
C GLN A 249 -10.86 -33.23 -30.93
N PRO A 250 -10.01 -32.38 -31.53
CA PRO A 250 -9.29 -32.73 -32.75
C PRO A 250 -8.50 -34.02 -32.55
N LYS A 251 -8.36 -34.86 -33.58
CA LYS A 251 -7.41 -35.98 -33.53
C LYS A 251 -6.02 -35.41 -33.25
N ASN A 252 -5.36 -35.91 -32.20
CA ASN A 252 -3.99 -35.53 -31.86
C ASN A 252 -3.13 -35.64 -33.12
N GLN A 253 -2.56 -34.52 -33.57
CA GLN A 253 -1.46 -34.49 -34.53
C GLN A 253 -0.16 -34.38 -33.75
#